data_AF-A0A7S7Q4V5-F1
#
_entry.id   AF-A0A7S7Q4V5-F1
#
_cell.length_a   1.000
_cell.length_b   1.000
_cell.length_c   1.000
_cell.angle_alpha   90.00
_cell.angle_beta   90.00
_cell.angle_gamma   90.00
#
_symmetry.space_group_name_H-M   'P 1'
#
loop_
_entity.id
_entity.type
_entity.pdbx_description
1 polymer ?
#
loop_
_entity_poly.entity_id
_entity_poly.type
_entity_poly.pdbx_seq_one_letter_code
_entity_poly.pdbx_strand_id
1 'polypeptide(L)' 'MATIDDSISEIRSVRNEIWRYRRLLQTELAEAEREIVEKRLRERLSTFEGLLASAFPLAMKL' A
#
# COMPACT_ATOMS: atom_id res chain seq x y z
N MET A 1 -6.03 6.39 21.66
CA MET A 1 -4.62 6.03 21.44
C MET A 1 -4.61 4.76 20.61
N ALA A 2 -4.19 4.83 19.35
CA ALA A 2 -3.93 3.61 18.58
C ALA A 2 -2.74 2.90 19.23
N THR A 3 -2.90 1.62 19.51
CA THR A 3 -1.82 0.82 20.09
C THR A 3 -0.79 0.47 19.00
N ILE A 4 0.42 0.11 19.41
CA ILE A 4 1.48 -0.31 18.47
C ILE A 4 1.00 -1.50 17.62
N ASP A 5 0.15 -2.37 18.18
CA ASP A 5 -0.43 -3.49 17.45
C ASP A 5 -1.41 -3.04 16.36
N ASP A 6 -2.23 -2.01 16.62
CA ASP A 6 -3.12 -1.42 15.62
C ASP A 6 -2.34 -0.86 14.43
N SER A 7 -1.26 -0.11 14.69
CA SER A 7 -0.41 0.44 13.64
C SER A 7 0.27 -0.67 12.81
N ILE A 8 0.73 -1.74 13.45
CA ILE A 8 1.32 -2.88 12.75
C ILE A 8 0.26 -3.62 11.92
N SER A 9 -0.96 -3.77 12.44
CA SER A 9 -2.08 -4.39 11.73
C SER A 9 -2.45 -3.60 10.48
N GLU A 10 -2.53 -2.27 10.57
CA GLU A 10 -2.78 -1.38 9.43
C GLU A 10 -1.67 -1.47 8.38
N ILE A 11 -0.40 -1.43 8.79
CA ILE A 11 0.75 -1.59 7.87
C ILE A 11 0.67 -2.92 7.12
N ARG A 12 0.33 -4.02 7.82
CA ARG A 12 0.17 -5.34 7.19
C ARG A 12 -0.99 -5.34 6.20
N SER A 13 -2.11 -4.71 6.55
CA SER A 13 -3.28 -4.62 5.66
C SER A 13 -2.94 -3.89 4.36
N VAL A 14 -2.36 -2.68 4.45
CA VAL A 14 -1.99 -1.89 3.27
C VAL A 14 -0.94 -2.61 2.41
N ARG A 15 0.04 -3.27 3.03
CA ARG A 15 1.02 -4.09 2.30
C ARG A 15 0.38 -5.24 1.53
N ASN A 16 -0.60 -5.92 2.13
CA ASN A 16 -1.32 -7.02 1.49
C ASN A 16 -2.16 -6.52 0.29
N GLU A 17 -2.79 -5.36 0.43
CA GLU A 17 -3.52 -4.71 -0.67
C GLU A 17 -2.58 -4.33 -1.82
N ILE A 18 -1.43 -3.72 -1.52
CA ILE A 18 -0.38 -3.41 -2.52
C ILE A 18 0.04 -4.68 -3.27
N TRP A 19 0.28 -5.77 -2.55
CA TRP A 19 0.66 -7.04 -3.16
C TRP A 19 -0.44 -7.59 -4.06
N ARG A 20 -1.71 -7.49 -3.64
CA ARG A 20 -2.87 -7.91 -4.44
C ARG A 20 -3.00 -7.10 -5.73
N TYR A 21 -2.83 -5.78 -5.68
CA TYR A 21 -2.87 -4.93 -6.86
C TYR A 21 -1.69 -5.20 -7.81
N ARG A 22 -0.48 -5.41 -7.28
CA ARG A 22 0.67 -5.83 -8.11
C ARG A 22 0.42 -7.15 -8.82
N ARG A 23 -0.17 -8.13 -8.11
CA ARG A 23 -0.53 -9.41 -8.71
C ARG A 23 -1.65 -9.27 -9.76
N LEU A 24 -2.61 -8.39 -9.53
CA LEU A 24 -3.66 -8.08 -10.50
C LEU A 24 -3.10 -7.45 -11.77
N LEU A 25 -2.10 -6.57 -11.66
CA LEU A 25 -1.43 -5.98 -12.83
C LEU A 25 -0.63 -6.98 -13.68
N GLN A 26 -0.29 -8.14 -13.11
CA GLN A 26 0.37 -9.24 -13.83
C GLN A 26 -0.61 -10.10 -14.64
N THR A 27 -1.93 -9.94 -14.46
CA THR A 27 -2.93 -10.63 -15.27
C THR A 27 -3.27 -9.83 -16.52
N GLU A 28 -3.99 -10.46 -17.45
CA GLU A 28 -4.58 -9.77 -18.58
C GLU A 28 -5.72 -8.86 -18.07
N LEU A 29 -5.55 -7.55 -18.26
CA LEU A 29 -6.50 -6.50 -17.93
C LEU A 29 -6.67 -5.63 -19.18
N ALA A 30 -7.86 -5.09 -19.40
CA ALA A 30 -8.01 -4.02 -20.38
C ALA A 30 -7.20 -2.79 -19.96
N GLU A 31 -6.75 -1.98 -20.92
CA GLU A 31 -5.92 -0.80 -20.65
C GLU A 31 -6.59 0.15 -19.63
N ALA A 32 -7.89 0.39 -19.79
CA ALA A 32 -8.67 1.21 -18.86
C ALA A 32 -8.73 0.62 -17.44
N GLU A 33 -8.81 -0.71 -17.31
CA GLU A 33 -8.79 -1.38 -16.02
C GLU A 33 -7.40 -1.32 -15.38
N ARG A 34 -6.35 -1.49 -16.20
CA ARG A 34 -4.96 -1.36 -15.78
C ARG A 34 -4.68 0.04 -15.22
N GLU A 35 -5.07 1.10 -15.91
CA GLU A 35 -4.90 2.48 -15.43
C GLU A 35 -5.60 2.71 -14.08
N ILE A 36 -6.81 2.20 -13.91
CA ILE A 36 -7.55 2.31 -12.64
C ILE A 36 -6.80 1.58 -11.52
N VAL A 37 -6.32 0.37 -11.78
CA VAL A 37 -5.58 -0.44 -10.80
C VAL A 37 -4.24 0.22 -10.46
N GLU A 38 -3.51 0.75 -11.43
CA GLU A 38 -2.25 1.46 -11.20
C GLU A 38 -2.44 2.73 -10.38
N LYS A 39 -3.47 3.52 -10.68
CA LYS A 39 -3.81 4.71 -9.89
C LYS A 39 -4.07 4.33 -8.44
N ARG A 40 -4.89 3.29 -8.21
CA ARG A 40 -5.16 2.76 -6.87
C ARG A 40 -3.91 2.25 -6.17
N LEU A 41 -3.03 1.57 -6.89
CA LEU A 41 -1.77 1.08 -6.35
C LEU A 41 -0.89 2.24 -5.86
N ARG A 42 -0.80 3.34 -6.61
CA ARG A 42 -0.05 4.54 -6.20
C ARG A 42 -0.63 5.19 -4.95
N GLU A 43 -1.95 5.34 -4.87
CA GLU A 43 -2.64 5.87 -3.68
C GLU A 43 -2.34 5.02 -2.43
N ARG A 44 -2.33 3.68 -2.59
CA ARG A 44 -2.01 2.76 -1.48
C ARG A 44 -0.54 2.79 -1.09
N LEU A 45 0.38 2.93 -2.04
CA LEU A 45 1.81 3.12 -1.75
C LEU A 45 2.05 4.41 -0.96
N SER A 46 1.43 5.51 -1.34
CA SER A 46 1.54 6.78 -0.59
C SER A 46 0.98 6.66 0.83
N THR A 47 -0.14 5.96 1.00
CA THR A 47 -0.69 5.66 2.33
C THR A 47 0.27 4.81 3.16
N PHE A 48 0.89 3.81 2.54
CA PHE A 48 1.88 2.94 3.19
C PHE A 48 3.11 3.72 3.66
N GLU A 49 3.63 4.63 2.83
CA GLU A 49 4.74 5.51 3.19
C GLU A 49 4.38 6.42 4.38
N GLY A 50 3.19 7.00 4.39
CA GLY A 50 2.70 7.80 5.51
C GLY A 50 2.56 6.99 6.81
N LEU A 51 2.04 5.76 6.73
CA LEU A 51 1.94 4.85 7.86
C LEU A 51 3.31 4.44 8.39
N LEU A 52 4.27 4.15 7.50
CA LEU A 52 5.64 3.84 7.89
C LEU A 52 6.32 5.03 8.56
N ALA A 53 6.18 6.24 8.01
CA ALA A 53 6.74 7.45 8.60
C ALA A 53 6.16 7.75 9.99
N SER A 54 4.86 7.47 10.18
CA SER A 54 4.17 7.64 11.46
C SER A 54 4.55 6.57 12.50
N ALA A 55 4.57 5.29 12.10
CA ALA A 55 4.86 4.16 13.00
C ALA A 55 6.35 3.99 13.29
N PHE A 56 7.21 4.37 12.35
CA PHE A 56 8.66 4.28 12.45
C PHE A 56 9.28 5.62 12.01
N PRO A 57 9.54 6.54 12.96
CA PRO A 57 10.10 7.87 12.66
C PRO A 57 11.46 7.87 11.94
N LEU A 58 12.07 6.70 11.76
CA LEU A 58 13.37 6.47 11.11
C LEU A 58 13.30 5.59 9.85
N ALA A 59 12.14 5.03 9.49
CA ALA A 59 12.07 4.09 8.38
C ALA A 59 11.81 4.81 7.05
N MET A 60 12.88 4.87 6.26
CA MET A 60 12.87 4.82 4.80
C MET A 60 12.56 6.14 4.07
N LYS A 61 13.57 7.01 3.98
CA LYS A 61 13.91 7.57 2.66
C LYS A 61 14.55 6.43 1.86
N LEU A 62 13.83 5.82 0.92
CA LEU A 62 14.41 4.94 -0.10
C LEU A 62 13.95 5.39 -1.48
#